data_AF-A0A4Q1T9Q8-F1
#
_entry.id   AF-A0A4Q1T9Q8-F1
#
_cell.length_a   1.000
_cell.length_b   1.000
_cell.length_c   1.000
_cell.angle_alpha   90.00
_cell.angle_beta   90.00
_cell.angle_gamma   90.00
#
_symmetry.space_group_name_H-M   'P 1'
#
loop_
_entity.id
_entity.type
_entity.pdbx_description
1 polymer ?
#
loop_
_entity_poly.entity_id
_entity_poly.type
_entity_poly.pdbx_seq_one_letter_code
_entity_poly.pdbx_strand_id
1 'polypeptide(L)'
;MELTKNTYRLEGLSEKIFLDRYAMKDLDPDHVTEGDTVICLTKDDPKFPQKEVGVVTKRNGNDVTVKLRSGEEIVTIPERMIRTLEETPDKMWDRLAKTMSRCEQTPDKQQEWENKFRYLLDDWKLVPGGRIAAGAGTNDELTLFNCYVIPSPHDSRGGIMTTLTEMTEIMSRGGGVGINLSSLRPRRALVKGVNGSSSGSVSWGGLFSYTTGLIEQGGSRRGALMLMLWDWHPDVLEFITIKQTAGLVTNANLSVCVSNAFMKAVKEDLDWDFVFPDTNDPDYDKLWDGNLEKWKELGKAVKVYKTVKAREIWHTIIESAWKSAEPGVVFMEYYNQMSNSWYFNPIIATNPLKVA
;
A
#
# COMPACT_ATOMS: atom_id res chain seq x y z
N MET A 1 -39.60 9.70 10.14
CA MET A 1 -39.63 8.34 9.56
C MET A 1 -38.73 7.50 10.43
N GLU A 2 -39.31 6.79 11.41
CA GLU A 2 -38.55 5.90 12.29
C GLU A 2 -38.05 4.74 11.45
N LEU A 3 -36.75 4.76 11.12
CA LEU A 3 -36.08 3.57 10.61
C LEU A 3 -36.03 2.58 11.77
N THR A 4 -36.74 1.46 11.65
CA THR A 4 -36.52 0.29 12.49
C THR A 4 -35.04 -0.07 12.42
N LYS A 5 -34.30 0.19 13.51
CA LYS A 5 -32.90 -0.22 13.66
C LYS A 5 -32.86 -1.75 13.66
N ASN A 6 -32.61 -2.35 12.51
CA ASN A 6 -32.22 -3.75 12.45
C ASN A 6 -30.80 -3.83 13.01
N THR A 7 -30.64 -4.37 14.21
CA THR A 7 -29.33 -4.68 14.77
C THR A 7 -28.74 -5.84 13.97
N TYR A 8 -27.81 -5.54 13.07
CA TYR A 8 -27.15 -6.56 12.26
C TYR A 8 -26.10 -7.26 13.11
N ARG A 9 -26.44 -8.45 13.63
CA ARG A 9 -25.46 -9.33 14.25
C ARG A 9 -24.77 -10.12 13.15
N LEU A 10 -23.47 -9.87 12.97
CA LEU A 10 -22.65 -10.68 12.08
C LEU A 10 -22.42 -12.06 12.72
N GLU A 11 -22.35 -13.10 11.89
CA GLU A 11 -22.09 -14.47 12.33
C GLU A 11 -20.96 -15.11 11.50
N GLY A 12 -20.35 -16.14 12.07
CA GLY A 12 -19.31 -16.94 11.40
C GLY A 12 -18.12 -16.11 10.94
N LEU A 13 -17.75 -16.27 9.67
CA LEU A 13 -16.57 -15.61 9.10
C LEU A 13 -16.71 -14.07 9.08
N SER A 14 -17.92 -13.54 8.90
CA SER A 14 -18.15 -12.10 8.86
C SER A 14 -17.94 -11.45 10.22
N GLU A 15 -18.40 -12.09 11.30
CA GLU A 15 -18.14 -11.65 12.69
C GLU A 15 -16.64 -11.63 12.94
N LYS A 16 -15.96 -12.73 12.61
CA LYS A 16 -14.51 -12.87 12.77
C LYS A 16 -13.71 -11.80 12.05
N ILE A 17 -14.02 -11.55 10.77
CA ILE A 17 -13.36 -10.49 9.99
C ILE A 17 -13.63 -9.12 10.60
N PHE A 18 -14.87 -8.86 11.01
CA PHE A 18 -15.24 -7.58 11.63
C PHE A 18 -14.46 -7.31 12.90
N LEU A 19 -14.50 -8.26 13.83
CA LEU A 19 -13.82 -8.16 15.12
C LEU A 19 -12.30 -8.04 14.94
N ASP A 20 -11.69 -8.87 14.08
CA ASP A 20 -10.24 -8.83 13.85
C ASP A 20 -9.79 -7.53 13.18
N ARG A 21 -10.54 -7.01 12.19
CA ARG A 21 -10.03 -5.94 11.32
C ARG A 21 -10.56 -4.53 11.60
N TYR A 22 -11.77 -4.41 12.15
CA TYR A 22 -12.46 -3.11 12.20
C TYR A 22 -12.89 -2.70 13.60
N ALA A 23 -13.22 -3.66 14.46
CA ALA A 23 -13.58 -3.37 15.83
C ALA A 23 -12.43 -2.72 16.59
N MET A 24 -12.78 -1.72 17.41
CA MET A 24 -11.91 -1.20 18.46
C MET A 24 -11.60 -2.30 19.47
N LYS A 25 -10.33 -2.36 19.89
CA LYS A 25 -9.82 -3.41 20.76
C LYS A 25 -9.11 -2.80 21.95
N ASP A 26 -9.11 -3.53 23.05
CA ASP A 26 -8.21 -3.26 24.17
C ASP A 26 -6.97 -4.13 24.00
N LEU A 27 -5.81 -3.49 23.90
CA LEU A 27 -4.53 -4.16 23.68
C LEU A 27 -3.88 -4.59 25.00
N ASP A 28 -4.42 -4.16 26.13
CA ASP A 28 -3.92 -4.59 27.43
C ASP A 28 -4.49 -5.98 27.79
N PRO A 29 -3.64 -7.03 27.82
CA PRO A 29 -4.11 -8.38 28.12
C PRO A 29 -4.64 -8.51 29.56
N ASP A 30 -4.21 -7.64 30.48
CA ASP A 30 -4.66 -7.69 31.87
C ASP A 30 -6.10 -7.23 32.06
N HIS A 31 -6.64 -6.46 31.11
CA HIS A 31 -8.04 -6.01 31.14
C HIS A 31 -9.04 -7.10 30.70
N VAL A 32 -8.58 -8.28 30.30
CA VAL A 32 -9.47 -9.37 29.87
C VAL A 32 -10.15 -10.03 31.08
N THR A 33 -11.47 -10.04 31.09
CA THR A 33 -12.29 -10.57 32.19
C THR A 33 -13.34 -11.57 31.71
N GLU A 34 -13.97 -12.27 32.64
CA GLU A 34 -15.05 -13.22 32.34
C GLU A 34 -16.23 -12.50 31.64
N GLY A 35 -16.73 -13.09 30.56
CA GLY A 35 -17.79 -12.54 29.73
C GLY A 35 -17.30 -11.68 28.54
N ASP A 36 -16.02 -11.33 28.48
CA ASP A 36 -15.49 -10.55 27.36
C ASP A 36 -15.44 -11.37 26.06
N THR A 37 -15.83 -10.73 24.95
CA THR A 37 -15.57 -11.23 23.59
C THR A 37 -14.09 -10.98 23.25
N VAL A 38 -13.40 -12.03 22.83
CA VAL A 38 -11.96 -12.02 22.55
C VAL A 38 -11.65 -12.66 21.20
N ILE A 39 -10.57 -12.20 20.58
CA ILE A 39 -9.93 -12.87 19.45
C ILE A 39 -8.71 -13.62 19.98
N CYS A 40 -8.74 -14.94 19.91
CA CYS A 40 -7.70 -15.81 20.46
C CYS A 40 -6.85 -16.43 19.36
N LEU A 41 -5.53 -16.42 19.53
CA LEU A 41 -4.60 -17.17 18.70
C LEU A 41 -4.71 -18.67 19.03
N THR A 42 -5.32 -19.44 18.12
CA THR A 42 -5.52 -20.89 18.28
C THR A 42 -4.38 -21.70 17.65
N LYS A 43 -3.73 -21.16 16.62
CA LYS A 43 -2.53 -21.74 16.02
C LYS A 43 -1.45 -20.68 15.85
N ASP A 44 -0.35 -20.88 16.54
CA ASP A 44 0.85 -20.03 16.50
C ASP A 44 1.80 -20.53 15.40
N ASP A 45 1.50 -20.15 14.15
CA ASP A 45 2.31 -20.48 12.98
C ASP A 45 3.03 -19.21 12.51
N PRO A 46 4.38 -19.20 12.36
CA PRO A 46 5.13 -18.00 11.99
C PRO A 46 4.75 -17.40 10.62
N LYS A 47 4.08 -18.17 9.75
CA LYS A 47 3.66 -17.71 8.43
C LYS A 47 2.15 -17.53 8.33
N PHE A 48 1.37 -18.39 8.98
CA PHE A 48 -0.09 -18.44 8.87
C PHE A 48 -0.77 -18.62 10.23
N PRO A 49 -0.68 -17.62 11.12
CA PRO A 49 -1.32 -17.70 12.43
C PRO A 49 -2.84 -17.83 12.26
N GLN A 50 -3.47 -18.68 13.08
CA GLN A 50 -4.93 -18.82 13.10
C GLN A 50 -5.48 -18.19 14.37
N LYS A 51 -6.45 -17.30 14.18
CA LYS A 51 -7.19 -16.66 15.26
C LYS A 51 -8.63 -17.12 15.21
N GLU A 52 -9.29 -17.29 16.36
CA GLU A 52 -10.72 -17.56 16.46
C GLU A 52 -11.39 -16.61 17.45
N VAL A 53 -12.69 -16.37 17.26
CA VAL A 53 -13.50 -15.57 18.18
C VAL A 53 -14.06 -16.46 19.28
N GLY A 54 -14.02 -15.98 20.51
CA GLY A 54 -14.62 -16.68 21.65
C GLY A 54 -15.06 -15.73 22.75
N VAL A 55 -15.63 -16.30 23.80
CA VAL A 55 -16.00 -15.58 25.02
C VAL A 55 -15.24 -16.19 26.18
N VAL A 56 -14.65 -15.34 27.01
CA VAL A 56 -13.97 -15.77 28.23
C VAL A 56 -15.01 -16.33 29.20
N THR A 57 -14.87 -17.61 29.56
CA THR A 57 -15.78 -18.26 30.51
C THR A 57 -15.20 -18.31 31.91
N LYS A 58 -13.87 -18.30 32.04
CA LYS A 58 -13.17 -18.35 33.32
C LYS A 58 -11.78 -17.74 33.25
N ARG A 59 -11.36 -17.01 34.29
CA ARG A 59 -9.96 -16.56 34.45
C ARG A 59 -9.38 -16.99 35.80
N ASN A 60 -8.33 -17.82 35.76
CA ASN A 60 -7.58 -18.28 36.92
C ASN A 60 -6.13 -17.78 36.84
N GLY A 61 -5.88 -16.56 37.29
CA GLY A 61 -4.55 -15.95 37.13
C GLY A 61 -4.20 -15.79 35.65
N ASN A 62 -3.15 -16.51 35.21
CA ASN A 62 -2.69 -16.47 33.82
C ASN A 62 -3.37 -17.49 32.90
N ASP A 63 -4.14 -18.43 33.45
CA ASP A 63 -4.88 -19.39 32.64
C ASP A 63 -6.29 -18.86 32.40
N VAL A 64 -6.63 -18.68 31.12
CA VAL A 64 -7.93 -18.17 30.69
C VAL A 64 -8.63 -19.21 29.85
N THR A 65 -9.83 -19.59 30.28
CA THR A 65 -10.71 -20.50 29.54
C THR A 65 -11.58 -19.69 28.60
N VAL A 66 -11.53 -20.02 27.31
CA VAL A 66 -12.30 -19.35 26.27
C VAL A 66 -13.16 -20.38 25.55
N LYS A 67 -14.45 -20.09 25.46
CA LYS A 67 -15.38 -20.85 24.63
C LYS A 67 -15.45 -20.22 23.24
N LEU A 68 -14.89 -20.91 22.26
CA LEU A 68 -14.86 -20.47 20.86
C LEU A 68 -16.27 -20.52 20.26
N ARG A 69 -16.48 -19.73 19.20
CA ARG A 69 -17.74 -19.76 18.43
C ARG A 69 -18.01 -21.12 17.77
N SER A 70 -16.98 -21.95 17.56
CA SER A 70 -17.12 -23.35 17.13
C SER A 70 -17.76 -24.26 18.18
N GLY A 71 -17.85 -23.82 19.43
CA GLY A 71 -18.31 -24.60 20.58
C GLY A 71 -17.20 -25.29 21.37
N GLU A 72 -15.96 -25.30 20.85
CA GLU A 72 -14.78 -25.80 21.54
C GLU A 72 -14.37 -24.89 22.71
N GLU A 73 -13.94 -25.48 23.82
CA GLU A 73 -13.32 -24.75 24.93
C GLU A 73 -11.82 -24.96 24.91
N ILE A 74 -11.08 -23.87 24.96
CA ILE A 74 -9.61 -23.86 25.01
C ILE A 74 -9.14 -23.17 26.28
N VAL A 75 -7.98 -23.58 26.77
CA VAL A 75 -7.24 -22.85 27.81
C VAL A 75 -6.06 -22.16 27.13
N THR A 76 -5.95 -20.85 27.33
CA THR A 76 -4.90 -20.01 26.76
C THR A 76 -4.41 -19.00 27.80
N ILE A 77 -3.49 -18.14 27.40
CA ILE A 77 -2.94 -17.06 28.23
C ILE A 77 -3.39 -15.68 27.70
N PRO A 78 -3.46 -14.64 28.55
CA PRO A 78 -3.84 -13.29 28.16
C PRO A 78 -3.11 -12.71 26.96
N GLU A 79 -1.82 -12.97 26.82
CA GLU A 79 -0.99 -12.45 25.73
C GLU A 79 -1.35 -13.03 24.36
N ARG A 80 -2.11 -14.13 24.32
CA ARG A 80 -2.58 -14.78 23.10
C ARG A 80 -4.01 -14.39 22.73
N MET A 81 -4.58 -13.39 23.40
CA MET A 81 -5.92 -12.92 23.12
C MET A 81 -5.98 -11.40 23.12
N ILE A 82 -6.97 -10.87 22.39
CA ILE A 82 -7.23 -9.45 22.33
C ILE A 82 -8.72 -9.23 22.57
N ARG A 83 -9.04 -8.39 23.55
CA ARG A 83 -10.43 -8.03 23.90
C ARG A 83 -11.01 -7.09 22.85
N THR A 84 -12.23 -7.36 22.42
CA THR A 84 -12.97 -6.48 21.51
C THR A 84 -13.89 -5.57 22.31
N LEU A 85 -13.78 -4.25 22.11
CA LEU A 85 -14.66 -3.26 22.74
C LEU A 85 -15.92 -3.01 21.88
N GLU A 86 -15.80 -3.21 20.57
CA GLU A 86 -16.90 -3.12 19.61
C GLU A 86 -17.29 -4.51 19.10
N GLU A 87 -18.49 -4.97 19.44
CA GLU A 87 -18.96 -6.31 19.07
C GLU A 87 -19.86 -6.32 17.84
N THR A 88 -20.36 -5.15 17.42
CA THR A 88 -21.26 -5.02 16.27
C THR A 88 -20.85 -3.86 15.37
N PRO A 89 -21.18 -3.92 14.06
CA PRO A 89 -20.97 -2.80 13.14
C PRO A 89 -21.64 -1.51 13.61
N ASP A 90 -22.80 -1.58 14.27
CA ASP A 90 -23.47 -0.40 14.82
C ASP A 90 -22.62 0.36 15.86
N LYS A 91 -21.91 -0.35 16.75
CA LYS A 91 -20.99 0.28 17.72
C LYS A 91 -19.86 1.01 16.99
N MET A 92 -19.31 0.40 15.93
CA MET A 92 -18.32 1.05 15.06
C MET A 92 -18.91 2.29 14.36
N TRP A 93 -20.15 2.22 13.86
CA TRP A 93 -20.81 3.37 13.23
C TRP A 93 -21.02 4.53 14.20
N ASP A 94 -21.35 4.24 15.47
CA ASP A 94 -21.42 5.25 16.53
C ASP A 94 -20.04 5.91 16.74
N ARG A 95 -18.95 5.12 16.83
CA ARG A 95 -17.58 5.65 16.91
C ARG A 95 -17.23 6.54 15.72
N LEU A 96 -17.52 6.11 14.49
CA LEU A 96 -17.18 6.87 13.28
C LEU A 96 -17.97 8.18 13.21
N ALA A 97 -19.27 8.13 13.46
CA ALA A 97 -20.13 9.33 13.45
C ALA A 97 -19.65 10.36 14.45
N LYS A 98 -19.37 9.93 15.70
CA LYS A 98 -18.82 10.77 16.75
C LYS A 98 -17.44 11.31 16.39
N THR A 99 -16.58 10.50 15.78
CA THR A 99 -15.24 10.95 15.40
C THR A 99 -15.28 12.02 14.31
N MET A 100 -16.13 11.83 13.30
CA MET A 100 -16.27 12.78 12.19
C MET A 100 -16.88 14.11 12.63
N SER A 101 -17.80 14.11 13.60
CA SER A 101 -18.45 15.34 14.08
C SER A 101 -17.56 16.19 14.98
N ARG A 102 -16.47 15.65 15.56
CA ARG A 102 -15.59 16.37 16.50
C ARG A 102 -14.91 17.61 15.94
N CYS A 103 -14.82 17.77 14.62
CA CYS A 103 -14.26 18.98 14.00
C CYS A 103 -15.18 20.20 14.09
N GLU A 104 -16.45 20.00 14.42
CA GLU A 104 -17.45 21.06 14.57
C GLU A 104 -17.21 21.89 15.84
N GLN A 105 -17.48 23.19 15.75
CA GLN A 105 -17.03 24.18 16.74
C GLN A 105 -17.80 24.15 18.06
N THR A 106 -19.08 23.76 18.05
CA THR A 106 -19.95 23.79 19.24
C THR A 106 -20.53 22.41 19.53
N PRO A 107 -20.82 22.08 20.80
CA PRO A 107 -21.45 20.81 21.16
C PRO A 107 -22.77 20.56 20.40
N ASP A 108 -23.59 21.59 20.21
CA ASP A 108 -24.84 21.48 19.45
C ASP A 108 -24.58 21.09 17.99
N LYS A 109 -23.54 21.66 17.37
CA LYS A 109 -23.14 21.31 16.00
C LYS A 109 -22.53 19.91 15.93
N GLN A 110 -21.70 19.54 16.89
CA GLN A 110 -21.17 18.18 16.98
C GLN A 110 -22.30 17.15 17.05
N GLN A 111 -23.31 17.38 17.89
CA GLN A 111 -24.46 16.48 18.00
C GLN A 111 -25.32 16.47 16.73
N GLU A 112 -25.56 17.63 16.12
CA GLU A 112 -26.30 17.76 14.85
C GLU A 112 -25.64 16.92 13.74
N TRP A 113 -24.32 17.07 13.59
CA TRP A 113 -23.54 16.38 12.56
C TRP A 113 -23.32 14.90 12.88
N GLU A 114 -23.13 14.53 14.15
CA GLU A 114 -23.05 13.14 14.58
C GLU A 114 -24.31 12.37 14.15
N ASN A 115 -25.50 12.93 14.39
CA ASN A 115 -26.76 12.33 13.97
C ASN A 115 -26.86 12.17 12.44
N LYS A 116 -26.40 13.18 11.68
CA LYS A 116 -26.38 13.14 10.21
C LYS A 116 -25.41 12.10 9.67
N PHE A 117 -24.20 12.03 10.21
CA PHE A 117 -23.21 11.01 9.83
C PHE A 117 -23.70 9.62 10.19
N ARG A 118 -24.29 9.46 11.39
CA ARG A 118 -24.82 8.17 11.82
C ARG A 118 -25.93 7.68 10.90
N TYR A 119 -26.82 8.58 10.47
CA TYR A 119 -27.87 8.29 9.50
C TYR A 119 -27.33 7.85 8.11
N LEU A 120 -26.21 8.41 7.67
CA LEU A 120 -25.54 8.01 6.43
C LEU A 120 -24.86 6.64 6.55
N LEU A 121 -24.40 6.26 7.74
CA LEU A 121 -23.81 4.95 8.00
C LEU A 121 -24.87 3.86 8.26
N ASP A 122 -26.06 4.26 8.74
CA ASP A 122 -27.19 3.36 8.95
C ASP A 122 -27.56 2.60 7.67
N ASP A 123 -27.85 1.31 7.83
CA ASP A 123 -28.30 0.42 6.75
C ASP A 123 -27.36 0.42 5.53
N TRP A 124 -26.06 0.60 5.77
CA TRP A 124 -25.01 0.52 4.76
C TRP A 124 -25.17 1.52 3.59
N LYS A 125 -25.92 2.62 3.78
CA LYS A 125 -26.09 3.66 2.73
C LYS A 125 -24.74 4.24 2.28
N LEU A 126 -23.79 4.32 3.20
CA LEU A 126 -22.40 4.64 2.93
C LEU A 126 -21.49 3.68 3.69
N VAL A 127 -20.51 3.11 2.98
CA VAL A 127 -19.47 2.25 3.57
C VAL A 127 -18.13 2.94 3.45
N PRO A 128 -17.52 3.41 4.55
CA PRO A 128 -16.23 4.07 4.50
C PRO A 128 -15.12 3.08 4.14
N GLY A 129 -14.02 3.61 3.58
CA GLY A 129 -12.84 2.79 3.30
C GLY A 129 -12.34 2.07 4.55
N GLY A 130 -11.84 0.85 4.39
CA GLY A 130 -11.50 -0.01 5.53
C GLY A 130 -10.55 0.60 6.56
N ARG A 131 -9.60 1.46 6.16
CA ARG A 131 -8.73 2.19 7.10
C ARG A 131 -9.47 3.21 7.94
N ILE A 132 -10.43 3.91 7.36
CA ILE A 132 -11.27 4.87 8.07
C ILE A 132 -12.09 4.12 9.12
N ALA A 133 -12.71 3.01 8.71
CA ALA A 133 -13.49 2.16 9.61
C ALA A 133 -12.66 1.62 10.78
N ALA A 134 -11.45 1.12 10.52
CA ALA A 134 -10.58 0.57 11.55
C ALA A 134 -9.91 1.64 12.43
N GLY A 135 -9.51 2.78 11.86
CA GLY A 135 -8.63 3.73 12.53
C GLY A 135 -9.33 4.91 13.23
N ALA A 136 -10.41 5.43 12.66
CA ALA A 136 -10.98 6.70 13.14
C ALA A 136 -11.50 6.61 14.57
N GLY A 137 -10.91 7.37 15.49
CA GLY A 137 -11.31 7.37 16.90
C GLY A 137 -10.70 6.24 17.74
N THR A 138 -9.71 5.50 17.19
CA THR A 138 -9.00 4.43 17.93
C THR A 138 -7.62 4.86 18.43
N ASN A 139 -6.75 5.35 17.54
CA ASN A 139 -5.40 5.82 17.85
C ASN A 139 -4.98 6.89 16.82
N ASP A 140 -4.40 8.00 17.30
CA ASP A 140 -3.93 9.12 16.47
C ASP A 140 -2.63 8.81 15.70
N GLU A 141 -1.91 7.73 16.06
CA GLU A 141 -0.71 7.30 15.33
C GLU A 141 -1.03 6.65 13.97
N LEU A 142 -2.25 6.12 13.81
CA LEU A 142 -2.70 5.50 12.56
C LEU A 142 -3.07 6.56 11.53
N THR A 143 -2.73 6.30 10.26
CA THR A 143 -3.27 7.13 9.18
C THR A 143 -4.63 6.64 8.70
N LEU A 144 -5.55 7.59 8.47
CA LEU A 144 -6.83 7.32 7.82
C LEU A 144 -6.73 7.31 6.28
N PHE A 145 -5.61 7.79 5.73
CA PHE A 145 -5.36 7.72 4.30
C PHE A 145 -4.86 6.33 3.90
N ASN A 146 -5.50 5.71 2.92
CA ASN A 146 -5.15 4.35 2.49
C ASN A 146 -3.88 4.30 1.64
N CYS A 147 -3.63 5.34 0.84
CA CYS A 147 -2.77 5.26 -0.32
C CYS A 147 -1.95 6.53 -0.46
N TYR A 148 -0.66 6.35 -0.69
CA TYR A 148 0.32 7.39 -0.84
C TYR A 148 1.10 7.17 -2.12
N VAL A 149 1.48 8.27 -2.75
CA VAL A 149 2.55 8.31 -3.74
C VAL A 149 3.61 9.20 -3.15
N ILE A 150 4.83 8.69 -3.05
CA ILE A 150 5.98 9.46 -2.56
C ILE A 150 6.87 9.86 -3.73
N PRO A 151 7.71 10.91 -3.57
CA PRO A 151 8.65 11.32 -4.60
C PRO A 151 9.52 10.16 -5.09
N SER A 152 9.88 10.19 -6.38
CA SER A 152 10.88 9.27 -6.92
C SER A 152 12.18 9.38 -6.12
N PRO A 153 12.87 8.27 -5.81
CA PRO A 153 14.09 8.32 -5.02
C PRO A 153 15.16 9.12 -5.76
N HIS A 154 15.84 10.02 -5.07
CA HIS A 154 17.02 10.67 -5.64
C HIS A 154 18.07 9.60 -5.95
N ASP A 155 18.78 9.72 -7.08
CA ASP A 155 19.75 8.74 -7.57
C ASP A 155 21.07 8.74 -6.78
N SER A 156 20.97 8.41 -5.50
CA SER A 156 22.07 8.27 -4.56
C SER A 156 21.68 7.28 -3.46
N ARG A 157 22.68 6.70 -2.78
CA ARG A 157 22.41 5.81 -1.64
C ARG A 157 21.61 6.51 -0.54
N GLY A 158 21.92 7.79 -0.27
CA GLY A 158 21.18 8.59 0.71
C GLY A 158 19.72 8.78 0.29
N GLY A 159 19.48 9.15 -0.98
CA GLY A 159 18.13 9.33 -1.51
C GLY A 159 17.28 8.06 -1.43
N ILE A 160 17.86 6.91 -1.79
CA ILE A 160 17.19 5.61 -1.68
C ILE A 160 16.82 5.29 -0.22
N MET A 161 17.71 5.56 0.73
CA MET A 161 17.45 5.32 2.16
C MET A 161 16.43 6.31 2.75
N THR A 162 16.39 7.56 2.27
CA THR A 162 15.33 8.52 2.62
C THR A 162 13.97 7.99 2.16
N THR A 163 13.86 7.59 0.89
CA THR A 163 12.64 6.98 0.35
C THR A 163 12.24 5.71 1.11
N LEU A 164 13.21 4.86 1.50
CA LEU A 164 12.96 3.68 2.32
C LEU A 164 12.39 4.04 3.71
N THR A 165 12.96 5.08 4.34
CA THR A 165 12.50 5.60 5.64
C THR A 165 11.07 6.10 5.54
N GLU A 166 10.77 6.94 4.56
CA GLU A 166 9.42 7.47 4.32
C GLU A 166 8.41 6.36 4.05
N MET A 167 8.77 5.41 3.17
CA MET A 167 7.94 4.25 2.86
C MET A 167 7.65 3.44 4.13
N THR A 168 8.66 3.18 4.95
CA THR A 168 8.55 2.39 6.18
C THR A 168 7.63 3.08 7.19
N GLU A 169 7.77 4.39 7.37
CA GLU A 169 6.95 5.16 8.30
C GLU A 169 5.48 5.27 7.85
N ILE A 170 5.24 5.45 6.55
CA ILE A 170 3.88 5.44 6.01
C ILE A 170 3.26 4.05 6.21
N MET A 171 4.03 2.99 5.93
CA MET A 171 3.55 1.63 6.06
C MET A 171 3.32 1.21 7.52
N SER A 172 4.15 1.62 8.48
CA SER A 172 3.96 1.29 9.90
C SER A 172 2.63 1.85 10.43
N ARG A 173 2.20 3.01 9.92
CA ARG A 173 0.91 3.64 10.23
C ARG A 173 -0.27 3.12 9.40
N GLY A 174 -0.01 2.25 8.44
CA GLY A 174 -1.01 1.57 7.62
C GLY A 174 -1.20 2.09 6.19
N GLY A 175 -0.41 3.04 5.71
CA GLY A 175 -0.47 3.48 4.31
C GLY A 175 0.09 2.43 3.35
N GLY A 176 -0.48 2.33 2.15
CA GLY A 176 0.18 1.73 0.99
C GLY A 176 0.94 2.79 0.20
N VAL A 177 2.07 2.43 -0.42
CA VAL A 177 2.99 3.39 -1.06
C VAL A 177 3.21 3.04 -2.53
N GLY A 178 3.15 4.05 -3.41
CA GLY A 178 3.61 3.96 -4.78
C GLY A 178 4.91 4.72 -5.00
N ILE A 179 5.87 4.09 -5.70
CA ILE A 179 7.20 4.62 -5.97
C ILE A 179 7.53 4.43 -7.45
N ASN A 180 7.98 5.49 -8.12
CA ASN A 180 8.54 5.38 -9.47
C ASN A 180 10.08 5.28 -9.38
N LEU A 181 10.65 4.20 -9.91
CA LEU A 181 12.07 3.88 -9.83
C LEU A 181 12.88 4.50 -10.97
N SER A 182 12.25 5.19 -11.92
CA SER A 182 12.90 5.65 -13.16
C SER A 182 13.92 6.75 -12.95
N SER A 183 13.98 7.35 -11.77
CA SER A 183 15.06 8.25 -11.37
C SER A 183 16.36 7.52 -11.09
N LEU A 184 16.35 6.22 -10.76
CA LEU A 184 17.55 5.47 -10.39
C LEU A 184 18.33 5.02 -11.62
N ARG A 185 19.65 5.21 -11.62
CA ARG A 185 20.49 4.84 -12.75
C ARG A 185 20.45 3.34 -13.08
N PRO A 186 20.54 2.97 -14.37
CA PRO A 186 20.42 1.59 -14.81
C PRO A 186 21.58 0.72 -14.35
N ARG A 187 21.40 -0.59 -14.46
CA ARG A 187 22.43 -1.56 -14.13
C ARG A 187 23.70 -1.32 -14.96
N ARG A 188 24.86 -1.51 -14.33
CA ARG A 188 26.20 -1.24 -14.86
C ARG A 188 26.52 0.23 -15.14
N ALA A 189 25.63 1.19 -14.82
CA ALA A 189 26.00 2.61 -14.84
C ALA A 189 27.14 2.88 -13.85
N LEU A 190 28.05 3.80 -14.21
CA LEU A 190 29.24 4.11 -13.41
C LEU A 190 28.88 4.75 -12.06
N VAL A 191 29.57 4.33 -11.00
CA VAL A 191 29.46 4.93 -9.66
C VAL A 191 30.80 5.56 -9.29
N LYS A 192 30.96 6.84 -9.65
CA LYS A 192 32.23 7.60 -9.57
C LYS A 192 32.93 7.51 -8.21
N GLY A 193 32.18 7.74 -7.13
CA GLY A 193 32.76 7.85 -5.78
C GLY A 193 33.37 6.56 -5.21
N VAL A 194 33.10 5.40 -5.79
CA VAL A 194 33.64 4.10 -5.32
C VAL A 194 34.26 3.27 -6.44
N ASN A 195 34.48 3.87 -7.63
CA ASN A 195 35.00 3.21 -8.82
C ASN A 195 34.29 1.87 -9.15
N GLY A 196 32.97 1.86 -8.98
CA GLY A 196 32.13 0.67 -9.11
C GLY A 196 31.02 0.82 -10.16
N SER A 197 30.15 -0.18 -10.22
CA SER A 197 29.01 -0.19 -11.14
C SER A 197 27.69 -0.36 -10.38
N SER A 198 26.62 0.28 -10.87
CA SER A 198 25.28 0.21 -10.26
C SER A 198 24.66 -1.18 -10.41
N SER A 199 23.97 -1.66 -9.39
CA SER A 199 23.13 -2.87 -9.44
C SER A 199 21.83 -2.66 -10.24
N GLY A 200 21.46 -1.40 -10.51
CA GLY A 200 20.29 -0.99 -11.28
C GLY A 200 19.06 -0.70 -10.44
N SER A 201 18.10 -0.02 -11.07
CA SER A 201 16.82 0.41 -10.47
C SER A 201 16.00 -0.77 -9.92
N VAL A 202 15.95 -1.89 -10.65
CA VAL A 202 15.18 -3.09 -10.28
C VAL A 202 15.74 -3.75 -9.02
N SER A 203 17.07 -3.76 -8.88
CA SER A 203 17.73 -4.32 -7.68
C SER A 203 17.37 -3.52 -6.43
N TRP A 204 17.34 -2.19 -6.51
CA TRP A 204 16.89 -1.34 -5.40
C TRP A 204 15.38 -1.42 -5.18
N GLY A 205 14.58 -1.63 -6.23
CA GLY A 205 13.18 -2.01 -6.10
C GLY A 205 12.97 -3.27 -5.25
N GLY A 206 13.88 -4.25 -5.37
CA GLY A 206 13.93 -5.44 -4.52
C GLY A 206 14.10 -5.12 -3.03
N LEU A 207 14.89 -4.11 -2.67
CA LEU A 207 15.03 -3.66 -1.28
C LEU A 207 13.70 -3.13 -0.75
N PHE A 208 13.01 -2.26 -1.49
CA PHE A 208 11.70 -1.75 -1.10
C PHE A 208 10.70 -2.89 -0.90
N SER A 209 10.63 -3.83 -1.85
CA SER A 209 9.76 -5.00 -1.74
C SER A 209 10.11 -5.93 -0.57
N TYR A 210 11.38 -6.08 -0.22
CA TYR A 210 11.78 -6.88 0.92
C TYR A 210 11.30 -6.23 2.22
N THR A 211 11.56 -4.94 2.38
CA THR A 211 11.13 -4.17 3.56
C THR A 211 9.61 -4.16 3.71
N THR A 212 8.83 -4.05 2.64
CA THR A 212 7.36 -4.15 2.70
C THR A 212 6.89 -5.47 3.31
N GLY A 213 7.61 -6.57 3.08
CA GLY A 213 7.31 -7.88 3.66
C GLY A 213 7.60 -7.99 5.15
N LEU A 214 8.44 -7.11 5.70
CA LEU A 214 8.77 -7.06 7.13
C LEU A 214 7.75 -6.26 7.95
N ILE A 215 6.93 -5.42 7.29
CA ILE A 215 5.99 -4.52 7.96
C ILE A 215 4.60 -5.15 7.97
N GLU A 216 4.17 -5.56 9.17
CA GLU A 216 2.79 -5.98 9.43
C GLU A 216 1.93 -4.79 9.88
N GLN A 217 0.89 -4.52 9.09
CA GLN A 217 -0.11 -3.48 9.34
C GLN A 217 -1.34 -4.08 10.03
N GLY A 218 -1.68 -3.57 11.22
CA GLY A 218 -2.92 -3.93 11.91
C GLY A 218 -3.02 -5.41 12.34
N GLY A 219 -1.90 -6.05 12.68
CA GLY A 219 -1.84 -7.36 13.33
C GLY A 219 -2.14 -8.58 12.44
N SER A 220 -2.38 -8.40 11.13
CA SER A 220 -2.53 -9.51 10.17
C SER A 220 -2.31 -9.16 8.69
N ARG A 221 -2.19 -7.87 8.31
CA ARG A 221 -2.03 -7.45 6.90
C ARG A 221 -0.58 -7.08 6.60
N ARG A 222 -0.07 -7.42 5.42
CA ARG A 222 1.22 -6.88 4.95
C ARG A 222 1.05 -5.52 4.29
N GLY A 223 2.12 -4.72 4.28
CA GLY A 223 2.17 -3.48 3.52
C GLY A 223 1.88 -3.70 2.03
N ALA A 224 1.35 -2.66 1.37
CA ALA A 224 1.08 -2.66 -0.06
C ALA A 224 2.04 -1.69 -0.75
N LEU A 225 2.79 -2.17 -1.74
CA LEU A 225 3.78 -1.39 -2.49
C LEU A 225 3.48 -1.47 -3.99
N MET A 226 3.49 -0.33 -4.67
CA MET A 226 3.57 -0.23 -6.13
C MET A 226 4.96 0.24 -6.52
N LEU A 227 5.62 -0.49 -7.41
CA LEU A 227 6.82 -0.02 -8.08
C LEU A 227 6.48 0.25 -9.54
N MET A 228 6.96 1.38 -10.04
CA MET A 228 6.75 1.79 -11.43
C MET A 228 8.05 2.08 -12.12
N LEU A 229 8.11 1.83 -13.43
CA LEU A 229 9.27 2.13 -14.26
C LEU A 229 8.81 2.53 -15.66
N TRP A 230 9.41 3.57 -16.23
CA TRP A 230 9.09 4.07 -17.56
C TRP A 230 9.60 3.17 -18.69
N ASP A 231 8.85 3.14 -19.79
CA ASP A 231 9.13 2.39 -21.01
C ASP A 231 10.48 2.72 -21.68
N TRP A 232 11.01 3.92 -21.46
CA TRP A 232 12.31 4.35 -21.96
C TRP A 232 13.48 3.92 -21.07
N HIS A 233 13.23 3.42 -19.86
CA HIS A 233 14.29 3.13 -18.89
C HIS A 233 15.09 1.88 -19.27
N PRO A 234 16.44 1.88 -19.20
CA PRO A 234 17.24 0.73 -19.66
C PRO A 234 17.05 -0.58 -18.88
N ASP A 235 16.57 -0.50 -17.65
CA ASP A 235 16.23 -1.69 -16.85
C ASP A 235 14.79 -2.20 -17.09
N VAL A 236 14.00 -1.61 -18.02
CA VAL A 236 12.56 -1.95 -18.16
C VAL A 236 12.30 -3.41 -18.53
N LEU A 237 13.13 -4.02 -19.37
CA LEU A 237 12.98 -5.43 -19.73
C LEU A 237 13.18 -6.36 -18.52
N GLU A 238 14.17 -6.04 -17.69
CA GLU A 238 14.36 -6.77 -16.44
C GLU A 238 13.17 -6.55 -15.50
N PHE A 239 12.73 -5.31 -15.33
CA PHE A 239 11.60 -4.94 -14.50
C PHE A 239 10.33 -5.71 -14.87
N ILE A 240 10.03 -5.85 -16.16
CA ILE A 240 8.87 -6.60 -16.66
C ILE A 240 8.93 -8.07 -16.22
N THR A 241 10.10 -8.69 -16.35
CA THR A 241 10.26 -10.14 -16.16
C THR A 241 10.64 -10.57 -14.74
N ILE A 242 10.98 -9.64 -13.83
CA ILE A 242 11.63 -9.95 -12.55
C ILE A 242 10.84 -10.95 -11.69
N LYS A 243 9.51 -10.86 -11.71
CA LYS A 243 8.60 -11.74 -10.95
C LYS A 243 8.48 -13.16 -11.49
N GLN A 244 8.93 -13.41 -12.72
CA GLN A 244 9.02 -14.77 -13.25
C GLN A 244 10.09 -15.59 -12.52
N THR A 245 11.02 -14.92 -11.83
CA THR A 245 12.01 -15.58 -10.96
C THR A 245 11.50 -15.62 -9.52
N ALA A 246 11.26 -16.84 -9.03
CA ALA A 246 10.77 -17.05 -7.67
C ALA A 246 11.71 -16.42 -6.63
N GLY A 247 11.12 -15.72 -5.65
CA GLY A 247 11.86 -15.07 -4.56
C GLY A 247 12.36 -13.66 -4.84
N LEU A 248 12.27 -13.18 -6.09
CA LEU A 248 12.57 -11.78 -6.42
C LEU A 248 11.30 -10.93 -6.33
N VAL A 249 11.37 -9.79 -5.64
CA VAL A 249 10.31 -8.76 -5.56
C VAL A 249 8.93 -9.35 -5.21
N THR A 250 8.79 -9.93 -4.02
CA THR A 250 7.62 -10.73 -3.62
C THR A 250 6.48 -9.95 -2.96
N ASN A 251 6.72 -8.72 -2.51
CA ASN A 251 5.74 -7.89 -1.78
C ASN A 251 5.54 -6.51 -2.43
N ALA A 252 5.63 -6.44 -3.76
CA ALA A 252 5.34 -5.22 -4.52
C ALA A 252 4.57 -5.58 -5.78
N ASN A 253 3.61 -4.77 -6.20
CA ASN A 253 3.00 -4.83 -7.52
C ASN A 253 3.86 -4.01 -8.49
N LEU A 254 3.97 -4.46 -9.74
CA LEU A 254 4.76 -3.79 -10.76
C LEU A 254 3.87 -3.20 -11.86
N SER A 255 4.15 -1.96 -12.27
CA SER A 255 3.48 -1.33 -13.41
C SER A 255 4.47 -0.58 -14.30
N VAL A 256 4.36 -0.76 -15.61
CA VAL A 256 5.16 0.00 -16.58
C VAL A 256 4.45 1.33 -16.87
N CYS A 257 5.16 2.45 -16.69
CA CYS A 257 4.68 3.74 -17.18
C CYS A 257 4.86 3.76 -18.70
N VAL A 258 3.77 3.99 -19.41
CA VAL A 258 3.73 3.95 -20.88
C VAL A 258 3.52 5.35 -21.44
N SER A 259 4.47 5.77 -22.27
CA SER A 259 4.45 7.01 -23.05
C SER A 259 3.56 6.91 -24.31
N ASN A 260 3.02 8.04 -24.78
CA ASN A 260 2.28 8.04 -26.05
C ASN A 260 3.22 7.75 -27.23
N ALA A 261 4.46 8.22 -27.15
CA ALA A 261 5.49 7.95 -28.14
C ALA A 261 5.79 6.44 -28.26
N PHE A 262 5.88 5.72 -27.14
CA PHE A 262 6.05 4.27 -27.15
C PHE A 262 4.86 3.56 -27.80
N MET A 263 3.63 3.94 -27.46
CA MET A 263 2.45 3.32 -28.08
C MET A 263 2.36 3.58 -29.59
N LYS A 264 2.77 4.77 -30.04
CA LYS A 264 2.91 5.06 -31.47
C LYS A 264 3.95 4.13 -32.11
N ALA A 265 5.12 3.98 -31.48
CA ALA A 265 6.18 3.10 -31.95
C ALA A 265 5.73 1.63 -32.03
N VAL A 266 4.97 1.14 -31.05
CA VAL A 266 4.39 -0.23 -31.07
C VAL A 266 3.43 -0.40 -32.25
N LYS A 267 2.54 0.58 -32.48
CA LYS A 267 1.56 0.53 -33.56
C LYS A 267 2.24 0.51 -34.94
N GLU A 268 3.24 1.38 -35.12
CA GLU A 268 3.95 1.60 -36.37
C GLU A 268 5.16 0.66 -36.58
N ASP A 269 5.44 -0.24 -35.63
CA ASP A 269 6.58 -1.18 -35.66
C ASP A 269 7.97 -0.51 -35.73
N LEU A 270 8.08 0.62 -35.03
CA LEU A 270 9.30 1.42 -34.96
C LEU A 270 10.28 0.87 -33.93
N ASP A 271 11.51 1.33 -34.06
CA ASP A 271 12.55 1.11 -33.06
C ASP A 271 12.28 1.96 -31.81
N TRP A 272 12.75 1.48 -30.68
CA TRP A 272 12.63 2.12 -29.38
C TRP A 272 13.97 2.13 -28.67
N ASP A 273 14.39 3.33 -28.27
CA ASP A 273 15.65 3.55 -27.58
C ASP A 273 15.45 3.50 -26.06
N PHE A 274 16.22 2.65 -25.40
CA PHE A 274 16.41 2.74 -23.97
C PHE A 274 17.42 3.82 -23.65
N VAL A 275 16.98 4.86 -22.96
CA VAL A 275 17.76 6.06 -22.69
C VAL A 275 17.80 6.37 -21.20
N PHE A 276 18.87 7.02 -20.78
CA PHE A 276 18.98 7.57 -19.44
C PHE A 276 19.83 8.85 -19.51
N PRO A 277 19.63 9.85 -18.63
CA PRO A 277 20.52 11.01 -18.55
C PRO A 277 22.01 10.64 -18.54
N ASP A 278 22.84 11.48 -19.15
CA ASP A 278 24.28 11.34 -18.96
C ASP A 278 24.66 11.74 -17.53
N THR A 279 24.96 10.74 -16.70
CA THR A 279 25.42 10.91 -15.32
C THR A 279 26.77 11.66 -15.19
N ASN A 280 27.40 12.04 -16.31
CA ASN A 280 28.55 12.93 -16.33
C ASN A 280 28.22 14.41 -16.45
N ASP A 281 26.97 14.76 -16.74
CA ASP A 281 26.54 16.16 -16.76
C ASP A 281 26.78 16.80 -15.38
N PRO A 282 27.41 17.99 -15.31
CA PRO A 282 27.73 18.65 -14.04
C PRO A 282 26.47 19.04 -13.23
N ASP A 283 25.31 19.12 -13.87
CA ASP A 283 24.04 19.44 -13.20
C ASP A 283 23.17 18.20 -12.95
N TYR A 284 23.65 16.98 -13.26
CA TYR A 284 22.90 15.74 -13.05
C TYR A 284 22.40 15.61 -11.62
N ASP A 285 23.29 15.69 -10.63
CA ASP A 285 22.94 15.54 -9.21
C ASP A 285 22.05 16.68 -8.68
N LYS A 286 21.87 17.78 -9.43
CA LYS A 286 21.05 18.93 -9.02
C LYS A 286 19.68 18.96 -9.68
N LEU A 287 19.60 18.55 -10.95
CA LEU A 287 18.43 18.76 -11.80
C LEU A 287 17.66 17.47 -12.11
N TRP A 288 18.29 16.30 -11.99
CA TRP A 288 17.63 15.04 -12.30
C TRP A 288 16.67 14.61 -11.17
N ASP A 289 15.40 14.48 -11.52
CA ASP A 289 14.32 14.09 -10.60
C ASP A 289 13.50 12.87 -11.08
N GLY A 290 13.94 12.23 -12.17
CA GLY A 290 13.20 11.14 -12.82
C GLY A 290 12.26 11.58 -13.95
N ASN A 291 12.17 12.89 -14.25
CA ASN A 291 11.44 13.39 -15.41
C ASN A 291 12.37 13.57 -16.62
N LEU A 292 12.33 12.61 -17.54
CA LEU A 292 13.14 12.62 -18.77
C LEU A 292 12.78 13.76 -19.73
N GLU A 293 11.50 14.13 -19.82
CA GLU A 293 11.06 15.20 -20.72
C GLU A 293 11.62 16.54 -20.26
N LYS A 294 11.46 16.86 -18.97
CA LYS A 294 12.06 18.05 -18.34
C LYS A 294 13.57 18.09 -18.53
N TRP A 295 14.26 16.97 -18.38
CA TRP A 295 15.70 16.87 -18.61
C TRP A 295 16.07 17.25 -20.06
N LYS A 296 15.33 16.72 -21.04
CA LYS A 296 15.53 17.04 -22.47
C LYS A 296 15.19 18.49 -22.80
N GLU A 297 14.13 19.05 -22.23
CA GLU A 297 13.73 20.47 -22.41
C GLU A 297 14.79 21.46 -21.91
N LEU A 298 15.54 21.08 -20.86
CA LEU A 298 16.69 21.84 -20.36
C LEU A 298 17.92 21.75 -21.27
N GLY A 299 17.82 21.07 -22.42
CA GLY A 299 18.93 20.88 -23.37
C GLY A 299 19.99 19.90 -22.87
N LYS A 300 19.68 19.07 -21.86
CA LYS A 300 20.63 18.15 -21.25
C LYS A 300 20.77 16.87 -22.06
N ALA A 301 21.98 16.30 -22.04
CA ALA A 301 22.32 15.12 -22.82
C ALA A 301 21.71 13.83 -22.22
N VAL A 302 21.33 12.90 -23.09
CA VAL A 302 20.91 11.55 -22.74
C VAL A 302 21.81 10.53 -23.43
N LYS A 303 22.03 9.39 -22.78
CA LYS A 303 22.78 8.26 -23.35
C LYS A 303 21.79 7.18 -23.79
N VAL A 304 21.92 6.73 -25.03
CA VAL A 304 21.25 5.53 -25.53
C VAL A 304 22.05 4.30 -25.07
N TYR A 305 21.38 3.37 -24.40
CA TYR A 305 21.99 2.12 -23.90
C TYR A 305 21.78 0.95 -24.85
N LYS A 306 20.61 0.88 -25.46
CA LYS A 306 20.22 -0.18 -26.40
C LYS A 306 18.99 0.29 -27.19
N THR A 307 18.89 -0.17 -28.44
CA THR A 307 17.73 0.03 -29.30
C THR A 307 17.11 -1.35 -29.59
N VAL A 308 15.78 -1.46 -29.52
CA VAL A 308 15.01 -2.68 -29.82
C VAL A 308 13.75 -2.34 -30.58
N LYS A 309 13.03 -3.31 -31.15
CA LYS A 309 11.68 -3.04 -31.68
C LYS A 309 10.71 -2.76 -30.54
N ALA A 310 9.90 -1.71 -30.67
CA ALA A 310 8.90 -1.36 -29.66
C ALA A 310 7.93 -2.52 -29.38
N ARG A 311 7.58 -3.28 -30.43
CA ARG A 311 6.73 -4.48 -30.32
C ARG A 311 7.34 -5.58 -29.47
N GLU A 312 8.66 -5.76 -29.46
CA GLU A 312 9.31 -6.76 -28.60
C GLU A 312 9.08 -6.46 -27.12
N ILE A 313 9.17 -5.19 -26.73
CA ILE A 313 8.89 -4.75 -25.35
C ILE A 313 7.41 -5.01 -25.03
N TRP A 314 6.50 -4.60 -25.92
CA TRP A 314 5.06 -4.80 -25.72
C TRP A 314 4.67 -6.28 -25.61
N HIS A 315 5.24 -7.14 -26.45
CA HIS A 315 5.04 -8.59 -26.35
C HIS A 315 5.58 -9.15 -25.04
N THR A 316 6.73 -8.65 -24.57
CA THR A 316 7.28 -9.05 -23.26
C THR A 316 6.36 -8.66 -22.11
N ILE A 317 5.75 -7.46 -22.15
CA ILE A 317 4.76 -7.02 -21.18
C ILE A 317 3.56 -7.97 -21.17
N ILE A 318 2.97 -8.25 -22.35
CA ILE A 318 1.80 -9.14 -22.47
C ILE A 318 2.12 -10.55 -21.96
N GLU A 319 3.25 -11.11 -22.37
CA GLU A 319 3.64 -12.47 -21.99
C GLU A 319 3.87 -12.56 -20.47
N SER A 320 4.52 -11.56 -19.87
CA SER A 320 4.72 -11.53 -18.42
C SER A 320 3.40 -11.35 -17.67
N ALA A 321 2.54 -10.43 -18.13
CA ALA A 321 1.21 -10.23 -17.54
C ALA A 321 0.37 -11.51 -17.61
N TRP A 322 0.46 -12.27 -18.69
CA TRP A 322 -0.22 -13.56 -18.82
C TRP A 322 0.34 -14.62 -17.85
N LYS A 323 1.66 -14.66 -17.63
CA LYS A 323 2.31 -15.63 -16.74
C LYS A 323 2.18 -15.33 -15.25
N SER A 324 2.24 -14.05 -14.87
CA SER A 324 2.35 -13.61 -13.46
C SER A 324 1.31 -12.58 -13.02
N ALA A 325 0.31 -12.27 -13.85
CA ALA A 325 -0.65 -11.18 -13.65
C ALA A 325 -0.01 -9.78 -13.53
N GLU A 326 1.28 -9.67 -13.90
CA GLU A 326 2.11 -8.48 -13.77
C GLU A 326 3.22 -8.46 -14.84
N PRO A 327 3.70 -7.26 -15.25
CA PRO A 327 3.32 -5.94 -14.74
C PRO A 327 1.99 -5.45 -15.32
N GLY A 328 1.32 -4.55 -14.58
CA GLY A 328 0.26 -3.71 -15.14
C GLY A 328 0.84 -2.62 -16.04
N VAL A 329 -0.03 -1.85 -16.70
CA VAL A 329 0.39 -0.69 -17.51
C VAL A 329 -0.30 0.59 -17.05
N VAL A 330 0.42 1.70 -17.07
CA VAL A 330 -0.14 3.01 -16.73
C VAL A 330 0.25 4.03 -17.78
N PHE A 331 -0.75 4.54 -18.52
CA PHE A 331 -0.57 5.62 -19.49
C PHE A 331 -0.41 6.97 -18.78
N MET A 332 0.81 7.24 -18.31
CA MET A 332 1.10 8.37 -17.42
C MET A 332 0.91 9.73 -18.09
N GLU A 333 1.21 9.86 -19.38
CA GLU A 333 0.98 11.11 -20.12
C GLU A 333 -0.51 11.42 -20.24
N TYR A 334 -1.32 10.44 -20.63
CA TYR A 334 -2.77 10.61 -20.70
C TYR A 334 -3.37 10.95 -19.34
N TYR A 335 -2.88 10.27 -18.28
CA TYR A 335 -3.31 10.56 -16.92
C TYR A 335 -2.99 12.00 -16.50
N ASN A 336 -1.81 12.52 -16.86
CA ASN A 336 -1.46 13.91 -16.61
C ASN A 336 -2.30 14.89 -17.44
N GLN A 337 -2.52 14.64 -18.73
CA GLN A 337 -3.33 15.50 -19.60
C GLN A 337 -4.78 15.67 -19.09
N MET A 338 -5.33 14.63 -18.47
CA MET A 338 -6.69 14.66 -17.89
C MET A 338 -6.74 15.08 -16.42
N SER A 339 -5.59 15.20 -15.75
CA SER A 339 -5.56 15.54 -14.33
C SER A 339 -5.92 17.00 -14.13
N ASN A 340 -6.79 17.34 -13.17
CA ASN A 340 -7.03 18.74 -12.81
C ASN A 340 -5.82 19.43 -12.16
N SER A 341 -4.76 18.69 -11.80
CA SER A 341 -3.54 19.21 -11.18
C SER A 341 -2.36 19.41 -12.14
N TRP A 342 -2.55 19.12 -13.44
CA TRP A 342 -1.47 19.00 -14.42
C TRP A 342 -0.52 20.21 -14.48
N TYR A 343 -1.05 21.42 -14.25
CA TYR A 343 -0.31 22.68 -14.39
C TYR A 343 0.57 23.05 -13.19
N PHE A 344 0.43 22.38 -12.04
CA PHE A 344 1.21 22.70 -10.84
C PHE A 344 1.75 21.48 -10.08
N ASN A 345 1.16 20.30 -10.26
CA ASN A 345 1.61 19.07 -9.63
C ASN A 345 1.40 17.88 -10.59
N PRO A 346 2.37 17.61 -11.48
CA PRO A 346 2.29 16.48 -12.39
C PRO A 346 2.37 15.16 -11.60
N ILE A 347 1.59 14.19 -12.04
CA ILE A 347 1.52 12.87 -11.46
C ILE A 347 2.74 12.07 -11.92
N ILE A 348 3.50 11.55 -10.97
CA ILE A 348 4.76 10.80 -11.22
C ILE A 348 4.60 9.28 -11.05
N ALA A 349 3.59 8.84 -10.30
CA ALA A 349 3.30 7.44 -10.04
C ALA A 349 1.82 7.24 -9.63
N THR A 350 1.43 5.99 -9.43
CA THR A 350 0.12 5.59 -8.91
C THR A 350 0.26 4.82 -7.61
N ASN A 351 -0.83 4.72 -6.86
CA ASN A 351 -0.90 3.96 -5.63
C ASN A 351 -0.96 2.43 -5.88
N PRO A 352 -0.79 1.59 -4.83
CA PRO A 352 -0.82 0.11 -4.89
C PRO A 352 -2.05 -0.56 -5.52
N LEU A 353 -3.18 0.15 -5.62
CA LEU A 353 -4.44 -0.44 -6.06
C LEU A 353 -4.67 -0.38 -7.58
N LYS A 354 -3.80 0.29 -8.35
CA LYS A 354 -3.88 0.31 -9.81
C LYS A 354 -3.02 -0.80 -10.40
N VAL A 355 -3.62 -1.97 -10.62
CA VAL A 355 -3.19 -2.91 -11.66
C VAL A 355 -4.22 -2.75 -12.77
N ALA A 356 -3.82 -2.12 -13.87
CA ALA A 356 -4.65 -2.00 -15.08
C ALA A 356 -4.14 -2.98 -16.13
#